data_AF-A0A433EGK4-F1
#
_entry.id   AF-A0A433EGK4-F1
#
_cell.length_a   1.000
_cell.length_b   1.000
_cell.length_c   1.000
_cell.angle_alpha   90.00
_cell.angle_beta   90.00
_cell.angle_gamma   90.00
#
_symmetry.space_group_name_H-M   'P 1'
#
loop_
_entity.id
_entity.type
_entity.pdbx_description
1 polymer ?
#
loop_
_entity_poly.entity_id
_entity_poly.type
_entity_poly.pdbx_seq_one_letter_code
_entity_poly.pdbx_strand_id
1 'polypeptide(L)'
;MLGDNAPKTEFTFGIGWVDAACAQARKYRDGLNSLNAFPVPDKDTGSNLTVTLTALKEAFDAEYEVLQKEPKPADAAALNLRIGQLYERAIMQAYRSARGNSGTLLCTWALEAVRSYWGLPGHLTEDMDESEVVQIPVFSALHQQYEEAPAAEIRESSYREAFALSAAAQRVRQSVPDASLMRSTMGAVMLAVADYRFHYRPGSELQDMLNRSEYRRTSVLRALEGTAEYPPAPELKGTVDAGALGLYLTVVHTNSRWRTSRLDDAQIERMLVPPAMPSRHFQERRGDSTAASARVPEWELMGTVDADPVAVAQIRSELEQLGDSLLLTPLDVSAGMWSLHVHVFSLDDARAAIAQHGMLREERVSSLCEGPADGACAAD
;
A
#
# COMPACT_ATOMS: atom_id res chain seq x y z
N MET A 1 13.97 9.02 31.36
CA MET A 1 15.14 9.48 30.58
C MET A 1 15.17 8.69 29.28
N LEU A 2 14.55 9.20 28.22
CA LEU A 2 14.76 8.64 26.88
C LEU A 2 16.22 8.95 26.53
N GLY A 3 17.04 7.90 26.36
CA GLY A 3 18.45 8.07 26.05
C GLY A 3 18.63 8.87 24.76
N ASP A 4 19.71 9.64 24.65
CA ASP A 4 20.06 10.49 23.49
C ASP A 4 20.05 9.77 22.11
N ASN A 5 19.81 8.45 22.07
CA ASN A 5 19.78 7.60 20.88
C ASN A 5 18.39 7.12 20.43
N ALA A 6 17.31 7.29 21.22
CA ALA A 6 15.95 6.90 20.81
C ALA A 6 15.53 7.49 19.44
N PRO A 7 15.71 8.79 19.15
CA PRO A 7 15.30 9.36 17.85
C PRO A 7 16.14 8.90 16.68
N LYS A 8 17.43 8.67 16.92
CA LYS A 8 18.30 8.05 15.93
C LYS A 8 17.78 6.66 15.62
N THR A 9 17.34 5.89 16.61
CA THR A 9 16.87 4.51 16.42
C THR A 9 15.60 4.42 15.59
N GLU A 10 14.60 5.26 15.87
CA GLU A 10 13.33 5.28 15.12
C GLU A 10 13.51 5.81 13.70
N PHE A 11 14.21 6.93 13.52
CA PHE A 11 14.46 7.46 12.18
C PHE A 11 15.39 6.56 11.35
N THR A 12 16.43 5.98 11.98
CA THR A 12 17.29 4.97 11.34
C THR A 12 16.53 3.68 11.04
N PHE A 13 15.45 3.37 11.78
CA PHE A 13 14.56 2.28 11.40
C PHE A 13 13.88 2.57 10.06
N GLY A 14 13.36 3.78 9.84
CA GLY A 14 12.77 4.18 8.55
C GLY A 14 13.75 4.04 7.39
N ILE A 15 14.94 4.62 7.51
CA ILE A 15 16.01 4.51 6.51
C ILE A 15 16.40 3.03 6.29
N GLY A 16 16.71 2.31 7.36
CA GLY A 16 17.15 0.92 7.27
C GLY A 16 16.06 -0.01 6.70
N TRP A 17 14.80 0.27 6.98
CA TRP A 17 13.66 -0.44 6.41
C TRP A 17 13.49 -0.13 4.93
N VAL A 18 13.48 1.14 4.51
CA VAL A 18 13.27 1.50 3.11
C VAL A 18 14.42 1.02 2.21
N ASP A 19 15.66 1.03 2.72
CA ASP A 19 16.82 0.44 2.04
C ASP A 19 16.62 -1.06 1.79
N ALA A 20 16.23 -1.80 2.83
CA ALA A 20 15.95 -3.22 2.72
C ALA A 20 14.76 -3.48 1.78
N ALA A 21 13.69 -2.70 1.88
CA ALA A 21 12.50 -2.81 1.05
C ALA A 21 12.83 -2.57 -0.43
N CYS A 22 13.62 -1.54 -0.74
CA CYS A 22 14.14 -1.29 -2.08
C CYS A 22 14.94 -2.48 -2.63
N ALA A 23 15.87 -3.01 -1.83
CA ALA A 23 16.70 -4.14 -2.25
C ALA A 23 15.84 -5.39 -2.53
N GLN A 24 14.85 -5.65 -1.68
CA GLN A 24 13.94 -6.78 -1.84
C GLN A 24 13.02 -6.61 -3.05
N ALA A 25 12.48 -5.42 -3.28
CA ALA A 25 11.68 -5.11 -4.47
C ALA A 25 12.49 -5.30 -5.76
N ARG A 26 13.73 -4.80 -5.80
CA ARG A 26 14.64 -5.00 -6.94
C ARG A 26 14.94 -6.48 -7.18
N LYS A 27 15.21 -7.25 -6.11
CA LYS A 27 15.54 -8.69 -6.21
C LYS A 27 14.43 -9.49 -6.89
N TYR A 28 13.16 -9.21 -6.56
CA TYR A 28 12.01 -9.95 -7.07
C TYR A 28 11.20 -9.20 -8.12
N ARG A 29 11.74 -8.10 -8.67
CA ARG A 29 11.06 -7.23 -9.63
C ARG A 29 10.48 -8.02 -10.80
N ASP A 30 11.30 -8.81 -11.48
CA ASP A 30 10.90 -9.52 -12.70
C ASP A 30 9.91 -10.65 -12.41
N GLY A 31 10.04 -11.28 -11.24
CA GLY A 31 9.07 -12.26 -10.75
C GLY A 31 7.70 -11.62 -10.50
N LEU A 32 7.67 -10.50 -9.76
CA LEU A 32 6.43 -9.76 -9.47
C LEU A 32 5.79 -9.20 -10.75
N ASN A 33 6.60 -8.71 -11.70
CA ASN A 33 6.15 -8.32 -13.02
C ASN A 33 5.50 -9.49 -13.77
N SER A 34 6.13 -10.67 -13.75
CA SER A 34 5.60 -11.85 -14.44
C SER A 34 4.31 -12.38 -13.80
N LEU A 35 4.17 -12.20 -12.49
CA LEU A 35 2.98 -12.57 -11.71
C LEU A 35 1.82 -11.57 -11.91
N ASN A 36 2.08 -10.34 -12.35
CA ASN A 36 1.04 -9.30 -12.48
C ASN A 36 -0.02 -9.73 -13.50
N ALA A 37 -1.21 -10.03 -13.00
CA ALA A 37 -2.38 -10.40 -13.79
C ALA A 37 -3.65 -9.62 -13.38
N PHE A 38 -3.57 -8.72 -12.40
CA PHE A 38 -4.70 -7.94 -11.88
C PHE A 38 -4.24 -6.58 -11.30
N PRO A 39 -5.04 -5.50 -11.46
CA PRO A 39 -6.26 -5.42 -12.27
C PRO A 39 -5.99 -5.43 -13.76
N VAL A 40 -4.79 -5.00 -14.16
CA VAL A 40 -4.34 -5.02 -15.55
C VAL A 40 -3.08 -5.88 -15.66
N PRO A 41 -3.03 -6.85 -16.59
CA PRO A 41 -1.89 -7.75 -16.79
C PRO A 41 -0.76 -7.09 -17.60
N ASP A 42 -0.35 -5.88 -17.21
CA ASP A 42 0.67 -5.03 -17.87
C ASP A 42 2.12 -5.40 -17.52
N LYS A 43 2.30 -6.36 -16.60
CA LYS A 43 3.60 -6.85 -16.13
C LYS A 43 4.47 -5.79 -15.45
N ASP A 44 3.87 -4.88 -14.71
CA ASP A 44 4.61 -3.77 -14.11
C ASP A 44 4.69 -3.74 -12.57
N THR A 45 3.96 -4.60 -11.84
CA THR A 45 3.82 -4.48 -10.37
C THR A 45 5.16 -4.41 -9.64
N GLY A 46 6.13 -5.24 -10.01
CA GLY A 46 7.47 -5.20 -9.41
C GLY A 46 8.23 -3.91 -9.74
N SER A 47 8.05 -3.39 -10.96
CA SER A 47 8.65 -2.13 -11.40
C SER A 47 8.02 -0.94 -10.68
N ASN A 48 6.70 -0.90 -10.56
CA ASN A 48 5.95 0.13 -9.86
C ASN A 48 6.33 0.20 -8.37
N LEU A 49 6.42 -0.95 -7.69
CA LEU A 49 6.90 -0.99 -6.30
C LEU A 49 8.36 -0.56 -6.19
N THR A 50 9.23 -0.96 -7.12
CA THR A 50 10.65 -0.58 -7.12
C THR A 50 10.83 0.93 -7.29
N VAL A 51 10.11 1.55 -8.23
CA VAL A 51 10.12 3.00 -8.47
C VAL A 51 9.61 3.74 -7.25
N THR A 52 8.47 3.32 -6.71
CA THR A 52 7.84 3.94 -5.54
C THR A 52 8.74 3.88 -4.31
N LEU A 53 9.34 2.72 -4.02
CA LEU A 53 10.24 2.56 -2.89
C LEU A 53 11.57 3.32 -3.08
N THR A 54 12.07 3.41 -4.33
CA THR A 54 13.28 4.21 -4.62
C THR A 54 13.01 5.69 -4.34
N ALA A 55 11.86 6.22 -4.79
CA ALA A 55 11.46 7.60 -4.49
C ALA A 55 11.30 7.82 -2.98
N LEU A 56 10.75 6.84 -2.25
CA LEU A 56 10.65 6.89 -0.80
C LEU A 56 12.02 6.91 -0.11
N LYS A 57 12.97 6.10 -0.58
CA LYS A 57 14.34 6.11 -0.09
C LYS A 57 14.98 7.49 -0.28
N GLU A 58 14.91 8.05 -1.48
CA GLU A 58 15.47 9.36 -1.81
C GLU A 58 14.84 10.47 -0.94
N ALA A 59 13.53 10.40 -0.69
CA ALA A 59 12.84 11.33 0.19
C ALA A 59 13.28 11.20 1.66
N PHE A 60 13.45 9.97 2.17
CA PHE A 60 14.01 9.76 3.51
C PHE A 60 15.45 10.25 3.65
N ASP A 61 16.29 10.01 2.64
CA ASP A 61 17.68 10.48 2.63
C ASP A 61 17.71 12.03 2.66
N ALA A 62 16.86 12.70 1.88
CA ALA A 62 16.74 14.15 1.89
C ALA A 62 16.25 14.71 3.23
N GLU A 63 15.21 14.11 3.83
CA GLU A 63 14.70 14.51 5.14
C GLU A 63 15.72 14.24 6.26
N TYR A 64 16.57 13.22 6.12
CA TYR A 64 17.66 12.98 7.06
C TYR A 64 18.70 14.11 7.05
N GLU A 65 19.07 14.59 5.85
CA GLU A 65 20.00 15.71 5.72
C GLU A 65 19.44 17.00 6.34
N VAL A 66 18.12 17.21 6.23
CA VAL A 66 17.43 18.32 6.90
C VAL A 66 17.50 18.15 8.41
N LEU A 67 17.14 16.98 8.94
CA LEU A 67 17.17 16.68 10.37
C LEU A 67 18.56 16.94 11.00
N GLN A 68 19.64 16.66 10.27
CA GLN A 68 21.01 16.89 10.75
C GLN A 68 21.35 18.39 10.92
N LYS A 69 20.68 19.28 10.20
CA LYS A 69 20.91 20.73 10.21
C LYS A 69 20.00 21.47 11.19
N GLU A 70 18.91 20.83 11.63
CA GLU A 70 17.94 21.44 12.53
C GLU A 70 18.42 21.51 13.99
N PRO A 71 17.92 22.49 14.77
CA PRO A 71 18.21 22.56 16.19
C PRO A 71 17.65 21.34 16.93
N LYS A 72 18.39 20.90 17.97
CA LYS A 72 17.96 19.79 18.84
C LYS A 72 16.55 20.09 19.41
N PRO A 73 15.61 19.14 19.34
CA PRO A 73 14.30 19.31 19.95
C PRO A 73 14.39 19.58 21.46
N ALA A 74 13.44 20.35 21.99
CA ALA A 74 13.41 20.75 23.39
C ALA A 74 13.23 19.57 24.35
N ASP A 75 12.43 18.58 23.94
CA ASP A 75 12.14 17.37 24.72
C ASP A 75 11.83 16.18 23.79
N ALA A 76 11.47 15.06 24.41
CA ALA A 76 11.13 13.83 23.71
C ALA A 76 9.80 13.92 22.93
N ALA A 77 8.83 14.71 23.37
CA ALA A 77 7.54 14.83 22.70
C ALA A 77 7.68 15.63 21.40
N ALA A 78 8.38 16.77 21.46
CA ALA A 78 8.72 17.58 20.29
C ALA A 78 9.55 16.79 19.28
N LEU A 79 10.45 15.94 19.76
CA LEU A 79 11.25 15.06 18.93
C LEU A 79 10.39 13.98 18.25
N ASN A 80 9.52 13.31 19.00
CA ASN A 80 8.63 12.29 18.46
C ASN A 80 7.74 12.89 17.36
N LEU A 81 7.13 14.05 17.62
CA LEU A 81 6.33 14.77 16.62
C LEU A 81 7.15 15.09 15.36
N ARG A 82 8.39 15.56 15.53
CA ARG A 82 9.28 15.86 14.40
C ARG A 82 9.58 14.62 13.55
N ILE A 83 9.80 13.46 14.16
CA ILE A 83 9.99 12.19 13.43
C ILE A 83 8.74 11.88 12.60
N GLY A 84 7.54 11.98 13.19
CA GLY A 84 6.29 11.81 12.46
C GLY A 84 6.19 12.73 11.23
N GLN A 85 6.48 14.02 11.42
CA GLN A 85 6.44 15.01 10.34
C GLN A 85 7.47 14.72 9.23
N LEU A 86 8.66 14.24 9.57
CA LEU A 86 9.67 13.83 8.58
C LEU A 86 9.18 12.64 7.74
N TYR A 87 8.60 11.63 8.39
CA TYR A 87 8.01 10.47 7.71
C TYR A 87 6.86 10.88 6.79
N GLU A 88 5.97 11.74 7.28
CA GLU A 88 4.84 12.24 6.50
C GLU A 88 5.33 12.95 5.23
N ARG A 89 6.29 13.88 5.35
CA ARG A 89 6.84 14.60 4.20
C ARG A 89 7.54 13.67 3.22
N ALA A 90 8.34 12.72 3.72
CA ALA A 90 9.02 11.75 2.87
C ALA A 90 8.02 10.89 2.07
N ILE A 91 6.96 10.40 2.73
CA ILE A 91 5.91 9.61 2.07
C ILE A 91 5.14 10.47 1.07
N MET A 92 4.76 11.70 1.43
CA MET A 92 4.08 12.63 0.52
C MET A 92 4.91 12.92 -0.74
N GLN A 93 6.23 13.12 -0.59
CA GLN A 93 7.14 13.29 -1.72
C GLN A 93 7.20 12.02 -2.61
N ALA A 94 7.29 10.84 -2.00
CA ALA A 94 7.27 9.56 -2.72
C ALA A 94 5.94 9.33 -3.44
N TYR A 95 4.82 9.71 -2.82
CA TYR A 95 3.46 9.55 -3.34
C TYR A 95 3.29 10.26 -4.67
N ARG A 96 3.81 11.48 -4.81
CA ARG A 96 3.81 12.21 -6.09
C ARG A 96 4.54 11.49 -7.21
N SER A 97 5.46 10.58 -6.87
CA SER A 97 6.21 9.75 -7.79
C SER A 97 5.70 8.31 -7.87
N ALA A 98 4.70 7.94 -7.06
CA ALA A 98 4.12 6.60 -7.07
C ALA A 98 3.59 6.26 -8.46
N ARG A 99 3.69 4.99 -8.81
CA ARG A 99 3.31 4.41 -10.10
C ARG A 99 2.35 3.26 -9.91
N GLY A 100 1.37 3.15 -10.79
CA GLY A 100 0.38 2.10 -10.78
C GLY A 100 -0.45 2.03 -9.49
N ASN A 101 -1.29 1.00 -9.43
CA ASN A 101 -2.16 0.77 -8.28
C ASN A 101 -1.37 0.37 -7.03
N SER A 102 -0.42 -0.55 -7.17
CA SER A 102 0.38 -1.07 -6.05
C SER A 102 1.22 0.03 -5.37
N GLY A 103 1.82 0.95 -6.14
CA GLY A 103 2.57 2.08 -5.60
C GLY A 103 1.66 3.08 -4.90
N THR A 104 0.55 3.45 -5.56
CA THR A 104 -0.46 4.37 -5.01
C THR A 104 -1.00 3.87 -3.67
N LEU A 105 -1.47 2.61 -3.62
CA LEU A 105 -2.03 2.01 -2.39
C LEU A 105 -1.00 1.82 -1.28
N LEU A 106 0.25 1.49 -1.62
CA LEU A 106 1.35 1.44 -0.65
C LEU A 106 1.56 2.81 0.01
N CYS A 107 1.60 3.88 -0.78
CA CYS A 107 1.74 5.24 -0.27
C CYS A 107 0.50 5.70 0.51
N THR A 108 -0.72 5.37 0.05
CA THR A 108 -1.97 5.63 0.81
C THR A 108 -1.90 5.01 2.20
N TRP A 109 -1.53 3.73 2.26
CA TRP A 109 -1.43 2.96 3.49
C TRP A 109 -0.34 3.51 4.42
N ALA A 110 0.86 3.76 3.89
CA ALA A 110 1.98 4.26 4.68
C ALA A 110 1.70 5.66 5.24
N LEU A 111 1.12 6.56 4.43
CA LEU A 111 0.79 7.93 4.85
C LEU A 111 -0.22 7.93 5.98
N GLU A 112 -1.30 7.17 5.84
CA GLU A 112 -2.33 7.05 6.87
C GLU A 112 -1.77 6.42 8.16
N ALA A 113 -0.94 5.38 8.05
CA ALA A 113 -0.32 4.75 9.21
C ALA A 113 0.55 5.74 9.98
N VAL A 114 1.36 6.54 9.29
CA VAL A 114 2.20 7.57 9.93
C VAL A 114 1.35 8.65 10.59
N ARG A 115 0.35 9.18 9.88
CA ARG A 115 -0.50 10.24 10.46
C ARG A 115 -1.26 9.75 11.68
N SER A 116 -1.87 8.58 11.61
CA SER A 116 -2.59 7.97 12.73
C SER A 116 -1.67 7.62 13.91
N TYR A 117 -0.44 7.14 13.68
CA TYR A 117 0.48 6.78 14.77
C TYR A 117 0.98 7.98 15.56
N TRP A 118 1.28 9.09 14.86
CA TRP A 118 1.79 10.33 15.45
C TRP A 118 0.71 11.37 15.78
N GLY A 119 -0.54 11.13 15.41
CA GLY A 119 -1.62 12.11 15.56
C GLY A 119 -1.40 13.36 14.71
N LEU A 120 -0.90 13.18 13.48
CA LEU A 120 -0.69 14.28 12.53
C LEU A 120 -2.02 14.57 11.80
N PRO A 121 -2.27 15.84 11.42
CA PRO A 121 -3.47 16.21 10.69
C PRO A 121 -3.67 15.42 9.38
N GLY A 122 -4.92 15.29 8.96
CA GLY A 122 -5.35 14.57 7.77
C GLY A 122 -5.47 13.06 7.96
N HIS A 123 -5.36 12.53 9.18
CA HIS A 123 -5.61 11.12 9.47
C HIS A 123 -7.11 10.77 9.41
N LEU A 124 -7.45 9.50 9.25
CA LEU A 124 -8.81 9.05 8.93
C LEU A 124 -9.83 9.42 9.99
N THR A 125 -9.40 9.40 11.25
CA THR A 125 -10.28 9.52 12.41
C THR A 125 -10.19 10.88 13.10
N GLU A 126 -9.56 11.89 12.47
CA GLU A 126 -9.33 13.21 13.09
C GLU A 126 -10.64 13.90 13.49
N ASP A 127 -11.62 13.88 12.59
CA ASP A 127 -12.92 14.54 12.77
C ASP A 127 -14.07 13.55 13.09
N MET A 128 -13.73 12.31 13.46
CA MET A 128 -14.71 11.27 13.76
C MET A 128 -14.95 11.15 15.26
N ASP A 129 -16.21 11.02 15.67
CA ASP A 129 -16.54 10.69 17.05
C ASP A 129 -16.05 9.27 17.40
N GLU A 130 -15.54 9.07 18.63
CA GLU A 130 -15.05 7.75 19.08
C GLU A 130 -16.10 6.64 18.91
N SER A 131 -17.38 6.97 19.11
CA SER A 131 -18.49 6.03 18.92
C SER A 131 -18.69 5.59 17.47
N GLU A 132 -18.31 6.43 16.49
CA GLU A 132 -18.36 6.09 15.07
C GLU A 132 -17.14 5.26 14.68
N VAL A 133 -15.95 5.63 15.18
CA VAL A 133 -14.71 4.89 14.93
C VAL A 133 -14.85 3.44 15.36
N VAL A 134 -15.37 3.18 16.57
CA VAL A 134 -15.54 1.82 17.12
C VAL A 134 -16.56 0.98 16.34
N GLN A 135 -17.46 1.59 15.56
CA GLN A 135 -18.41 0.86 14.72
C GLN A 135 -17.79 0.35 13.42
N ILE A 136 -16.66 0.89 12.99
CA ILE A 136 -15.97 0.40 11.79
C ILE A 136 -15.40 -0.99 12.11
N PRO A 137 -15.63 -2.01 11.26
CA PRO A 137 -15.29 -3.40 11.58
C PRO A 137 -13.83 -3.64 12.01
N VAL A 138 -12.87 -2.96 11.38
CA VAL A 138 -11.44 -3.13 11.71
C VAL A 138 -11.11 -2.58 13.11
N PHE A 139 -11.69 -1.43 13.50
CA PHE A 139 -11.48 -0.84 14.82
C PHE A 139 -12.29 -1.57 15.89
N SER A 140 -13.50 -2.06 15.57
CA SER A 140 -14.29 -2.89 16.46
C SER A 140 -13.53 -4.17 16.86
N ALA A 141 -12.98 -4.88 15.87
CA ALA A 141 -12.17 -6.08 16.11
C ALA A 141 -10.90 -5.76 16.93
N LEU A 142 -10.20 -4.68 16.58
CA LEU A 142 -9.04 -4.19 17.34
C LEU A 142 -9.41 -3.89 18.81
N HIS A 143 -10.50 -3.17 19.05
CA HIS A 143 -10.92 -2.81 20.41
C HIS A 143 -11.32 -4.04 21.22
N GLN A 144 -12.05 -4.99 20.62
CA GLN A 144 -12.35 -6.26 21.28
C GLN A 144 -11.07 -7.03 21.66
N GLN A 145 -10.12 -7.16 20.72
CA GLN A 145 -8.84 -7.82 20.97
C GLN A 145 -8.02 -7.12 22.07
N TYR A 146 -8.11 -5.79 22.12
CA TYR A 146 -7.47 -4.99 23.16
C TYR A 146 -8.10 -5.25 24.53
N GLU A 147 -9.42 -5.22 24.67
CA GLU A 147 -10.14 -5.45 25.92
C GLU A 147 -9.91 -6.86 26.49
N GLU A 148 -9.85 -7.87 25.61
CA GLU A 148 -9.57 -9.26 25.99
C GLU A 148 -8.10 -9.50 26.38
N ALA A 149 -7.19 -8.56 26.04
CA ALA A 149 -5.77 -8.72 26.30
C ALA A 149 -5.41 -8.46 27.77
N PRO A 150 -4.57 -9.32 28.38
CA PRO A 150 -4.03 -9.06 29.70
C PRO A 150 -3.31 -7.71 29.82
N ALA A 151 -3.22 -7.16 31.03
CA ALA A 151 -2.41 -5.98 31.26
C ALA A 151 -0.92 -6.30 31.04
N ALA A 152 -0.26 -5.47 30.23
CA ALA A 152 1.18 -5.56 29.95
C ALA A 152 1.74 -4.16 29.71
N GLU A 153 3.03 -3.95 29.99
CA GLU A 153 3.71 -2.65 29.85
C GLU A 153 3.61 -2.08 28.42
N ILE A 154 3.64 -2.95 27.42
CA ILE A 154 3.61 -2.57 26.00
C ILE A 154 2.21 -2.44 25.41
N ARG A 155 1.16 -2.77 26.18
CA ARG A 155 -0.23 -2.92 25.69
C ARG A 155 -0.67 -1.68 24.89
N GLU A 156 -0.41 -0.50 25.45
CA GLU A 156 -0.72 0.80 24.82
C GLU A 156 0.09 1.05 23.54
N SER A 157 1.37 0.70 23.52
CA SER A 157 2.22 0.86 22.34
C SER A 157 1.80 -0.08 21.21
N SER A 158 1.44 -1.33 21.54
CA SER A 158 0.91 -2.30 20.59
C SER A 158 -0.46 -1.88 20.05
N TYR A 159 -1.31 -1.31 20.91
CA TYR A 159 -2.61 -0.78 20.50
C TYR A 159 -2.43 0.37 19.51
N ARG A 160 -1.51 1.31 19.79
CA ARG A 160 -1.22 2.44 18.90
C ARG A 160 -0.69 1.99 17.54
N GLU A 161 0.24 1.03 17.51
CA GLU A 161 0.74 0.45 16.25
C GLU A 161 -0.41 -0.24 15.46
N ALA A 162 -1.22 -1.06 16.12
CA ALA A 162 -2.34 -1.75 15.50
C ALA A 162 -3.46 -0.81 15.02
N PHE A 163 -3.75 0.25 15.78
CA PHE A 163 -4.72 1.28 15.45
C PHE A 163 -4.29 2.03 14.18
N ALA A 164 -3.03 2.47 14.12
CA ALA A 164 -2.49 3.16 12.95
C ALA A 164 -2.58 2.30 11.69
N LEU A 165 -2.25 1.00 11.79
CA LEU A 165 -2.32 0.08 10.65
C LEU A 165 -3.76 -0.29 10.27
N SER A 166 -4.67 -0.27 11.24
CA SER A 166 -6.12 -0.44 11.04
C SER A 166 -6.72 0.75 10.30
N ALA A 167 -6.36 1.97 10.69
CA ALA A 167 -6.73 3.20 9.98
C ALA A 167 -6.20 3.18 8.55
N ALA A 168 -4.94 2.78 8.36
CA ALA A 168 -4.33 2.64 7.05
C ALA A 168 -5.05 1.63 6.15
N ALA A 169 -5.39 0.44 6.67
CA ALA A 169 -6.15 -0.56 5.93
C ALA A 169 -7.57 -0.06 5.59
N GLN A 170 -8.20 0.68 6.49
CA GLN A 170 -9.52 1.28 6.26
C GLN A 170 -9.47 2.39 5.20
N ARG A 171 -8.40 3.20 5.16
CA ARG A 171 -8.19 4.22 4.13
C ARG A 171 -8.03 3.60 2.74
N VAL A 172 -7.25 2.52 2.65
CA VAL A 172 -7.12 1.75 1.40
C VAL A 172 -8.47 1.14 1.00
N ARG A 173 -9.24 0.60 1.94
CA ARG A 173 -10.59 0.10 1.69
C ARG A 173 -11.52 1.18 1.09
N GLN A 174 -11.45 2.42 1.57
CA GLN A 174 -12.24 3.55 1.03
C GLN A 174 -11.78 4.00 -0.36
N SER A 175 -10.56 3.63 -0.75
CA SER A 175 -9.94 4.02 -2.01
C SER A 175 -10.25 3.06 -3.16
N VAL A 176 -10.55 1.80 -2.84
CA VAL A 176 -10.88 0.75 -3.81
C VAL A 176 -12.40 0.67 -4.05
N PRO A 177 -12.85 0.39 -5.29
CA PRO A 177 -14.28 0.42 -5.64
C PRO A 177 -15.08 -0.73 -5.02
N ASP A 178 -14.46 -1.91 -4.83
CA ASP A 178 -15.09 -3.07 -4.21
C ASP A 178 -14.33 -3.50 -2.96
N ALA A 179 -15.04 -3.51 -1.83
CA ALA A 179 -14.53 -3.96 -0.54
C ALA A 179 -14.06 -5.42 -0.55
N SER A 180 -14.51 -6.24 -1.51
CA SER A 180 -14.04 -7.61 -1.71
C SER A 180 -12.57 -7.67 -2.13
N LEU A 181 -12.06 -6.64 -2.81
CA LEU A 181 -10.66 -6.57 -3.24
C LEU A 181 -9.69 -6.51 -2.06
N MET A 182 -10.14 -6.03 -0.90
CA MET A 182 -9.31 -6.01 0.31
C MET A 182 -8.88 -7.41 0.76
N ARG A 183 -9.63 -8.46 0.44
CA ARG A 183 -9.26 -9.85 0.81
C ARG A 183 -8.60 -10.62 -0.35
N SER A 184 -8.55 -10.01 -1.53
CA SER A 184 -8.07 -10.62 -2.78
C SER A 184 -6.76 -10.01 -3.30
N THR A 185 -6.32 -8.90 -2.73
CA THR A 185 -5.15 -8.12 -3.18
C THR A 185 -4.20 -7.81 -2.02
N MET A 186 -3.27 -6.87 -2.20
CA MET A 186 -2.39 -6.36 -1.14
C MET A 186 -3.12 -5.90 0.13
N GLY A 187 -4.39 -5.51 0.02
CA GLY A 187 -5.25 -5.22 1.16
C GLY A 187 -5.32 -6.37 2.18
N ALA A 188 -5.14 -7.62 1.76
CA ALA A 188 -5.26 -8.78 2.65
C ALA A 188 -4.09 -8.80 3.63
N VAL A 189 -2.89 -8.52 3.12
CA VAL A 189 -1.68 -8.40 3.93
C VAL A 189 -1.74 -7.14 4.80
N MET A 190 -2.27 -6.01 4.30
CA MET A 190 -2.50 -4.80 5.09
C MET A 190 -3.42 -5.04 6.30
N LEU A 191 -4.51 -5.79 6.11
CA LEU A 191 -5.40 -6.18 7.20
C LEU A 191 -4.74 -7.15 8.19
N ALA A 192 -3.93 -8.10 7.69
CA ALA A 192 -3.26 -9.07 8.55
C ALA A 192 -2.21 -8.42 9.48
N VAL A 193 -1.47 -7.43 8.98
CA VAL A 193 -0.52 -6.68 9.83
C VAL A 193 -1.20 -5.68 10.76
N ALA A 194 -2.48 -5.36 10.54
CA ALA A 194 -3.27 -4.49 11.40
C ALA A 194 -3.84 -5.20 12.64
N ASP A 195 -3.86 -6.54 12.67
CA ASP A 195 -4.36 -7.31 13.82
C ASP A 195 -3.57 -6.99 15.10
N TYR A 196 -4.27 -6.70 16.19
CA TYR A 196 -3.64 -6.32 17.46
C TYR A 196 -2.65 -7.37 17.98
N ARG A 197 -3.00 -8.65 17.82
CA ARG A 197 -2.19 -9.79 18.29
C ARG A 197 -0.91 -9.94 17.47
N PHE A 198 -0.82 -9.29 16.31
CA PHE A 198 0.40 -9.18 15.53
C PHE A 198 1.50 -8.41 16.30
N HIS A 199 1.08 -7.40 17.08
CA HIS A 199 1.95 -6.47 17.80
C HIS A 199 2.06 -6.79 19.29
N TYR A 200 0.96 -7.20 19.90
CA TYR A 200 0.85 -7.46 21.33
C TYR A 200 1.76 -8.61 21.80
N ARG A 201 2.22 -8.52 23.06
CA ARG A 201 3.05 -9.53 23.71
C ARG A 201 2.55 -9.73 25.15
N PRO A 202 1.95 -10.88 25.49
CA PRO A 202 1.82 -11.27 26.88
C PRO A 202 3.21 -11.72 27.36
N GLY A 203 3.71 -11.17 28.46
CA GLY A 203 4.92 -11.68 29.11
C GLY A 203 6.23 -11.58 28.32
N SER A 204 7.31 -12.06 28.96
CA SER A 204 8.66 -12.12 28.41
C SER A 204 9.21 -13.55 28.34
N GLU A 205 8.37 -14.56 28.57
CA GLU A 205 8.79 -15.95 28.54
C GLU A 205 9.07 -16.41 27.10
N LEU A 206 9.96 -17.39 26.96
CA LEU A 206 10.33 -17.93 25.64
C LEU A 206 9.11 -18.46 24.90
N GLN A 207 8.16 -19.09 25.60
CA GLN A 207 6.95 -19.63 25.00
C GLN A 207 6.07 -18.53 24.41
N ASP A 208 5.90 -17.41 25.11
CA ASP A 208 5.15 -16.25 24.60
C ASP A 208 5.81 -15.66 23.35
N MET A 209 7.15 -15.62 23.34
CA MET A 209 7.92 -15.17 22.18
C MET A 209 7.71 -16.08 20.97
N LEU A 210 7.70 -17.41 21.17
CA LEU A 210 7.47 -18.40 20.11
C LEU A 210 6.04 -18.32 19.59
N ASN A 211 5.04 -18.37 20.46
CA ASN A 211 3.62 -18.30 20.11
C ASN A 211 3.31 -17.04 19.27
N ARG A 212 3.88 -15.89 19.65
CA ARG A 212 3.73 -14.64 18.89
C ARG A 212 4.39 -14.71 17.51
N SER A 213 5.59 -15.28 17.46
CA SER A 213 6.35 -15.39 16.20
C SER A 213 5.65 -16.31 15.21
N GLU A 214 5.10 -17.41 15.71
CA GLU A 214 4.24 -18.33 14.97
C GLU A 214 2.95 -17.63 14.53
N TYR A 215 2.23 -16.98 15.45
CA TYR A 215 0.99 -16.27 15.13
C TYR A 215 1.20 -15.24 14.01
N ARG A 216 2.21 -14.37 14.13
CA ARG A 216 2.53 -13.39 13.08
C ARG A 216 2.78 -14.07 11.74
N ARG A 217 3.66 -15.07 11.71
CA ARG A 217 4.01 -15.79 10.47
C ARG A 217 2.77 -16.42 9.85
N THR A 218 1.97 -17.13 10.64
CA THR A 218 0.75 -17.80 10.18
C THR A 218 -0.28 -16.80 9.67
N SER A 219 -0.51 -15.69 10.37
CA SER A 219 -1.52 -14.69 9.99
C SER A 219 -1.21 -14.00 8.66
N VAL A 220 0.02 -13.49 8.46
CA VAL A 220 0.38 -12.84 7.19
C VAL A 220 0.54 -13.83 6.04
N LEU A 221 1.02 -15.05 6.32
CA LEU A 221 1.12 -16.08 5.29
C LEU A 221 -0.27 -16.54 4.83
N ARG A 222 -1.19 -16.76 5.77
CA ARG A 222 -2.59 -17.10 5.44
C ARG A 222 -3.27 -15.99 4.65
N ALA A 223 -3.00 -14.73 4.96
CA ALA A 223 -3.55 -13.61 4.19
C ALA A 223 -2.99 -13.58 2.75
N LEU A 224 -1.69 -13.83 2.59
CA LEU A 224 -1.05 -13.92 1.29
C LEU A 224 -1.60 -15.10 0.47
N GLU A 225 -1.59 -16.31 1.02
CA GLU A 225 -2.12 -17.52 0.38
C GLU A 225 -3.63 -17.41 0.12
N GLY A 226 -4.35 -16.70 0.99
CA GLY A 226 -5.78 -16.41 0.83
C GLY A 226 -6.11 -15.64 -0.44
N THR A 227 -5.19 -14.83 -0.98
CA THR A 227 -5.39 -14.15 -2.28
C THR A 227 -5.51 -15.14 -3.44
N ALA A 228 -4.83 -16.29 -3.36
CA ALA A 228 -4.94 -17.38 -4.33
C ALA A 228 -6.24 -18.18 -4.17
N GLU A 229 -6.75 -18.25 -2.94
CA GLU A 229 -8.04 -18.90 -2.63
C GLU A 229 -9.23 -18.01 -3.01
N TYR A 230 -9.13 -16.71 -2.84
CA TYR A 230 -10.19 -15.75 -3.14
C TYR A 230 -9.68 -14.69 -4.11
N PRO A 231 -9.31 -15.05 -5.35
CA PRO A 231 -8.79 -14.10 -6.31
C PRO A 231 -9.86 -13.09 -6.74
N PRO A 232 -9.45 -11.92 -7.27
CA PRO A 232 -10.39 -10.93 -7.78
C PRO A 232 -11.07 -11.38 -9.08
N ALA A 233 -10.48 -12.34 -9.81
CA ALA A 233 -11.04 -12.96 -11.00
C ALA A 233 -10.91 -14.50 -10.95
N PRO A 234 -11.93 -15.28 -11.40
CA PRO A 234 -11.92 -16.74 -11.31
C PRO A 234 -10.72 -17.43 -11.98
N GLU A 235 -10.23 -16.88 -13.08
CA GLU A 235 -9.08 -17.38 -13.85
C GLU A 235 -7.76 -17.33 -13.08
N LEU A 236 -7.67 -16.51 -12.03
CA LEU A 236 -6.47 -16.38 -11.20
C LEU A 236 -6.46 -17.36 -10.02
N LYS A 237 -7.47 -18.22 -9.88
CA LYS A 237 -7.57 -19.18 -8.76
C LYS A 237 -6.31 -20.03 -8.65
N GLY A 238 -5.74 -20.08 -7.45
CA GLY A 238 -4.51 -20.79 -7.15
C GLY A 238 -3.23 -19.97 -7.38
N THR A 239 -3.33 -18.75 -7.91
CA THR A 239 -2.21 -17.81 -8.08
C THR A 239 -2.28 -16.72 -7.02
N VAL A 240 -1.19 -16.46 -6.32
CA VAL A 240 -1.10 -15.37 -5.33
C VAL A 240 -1.13 -14.02 -6.05
N ASP A 241 -1.77 -13.03 -5.44
CA ASP A 241 -1.76 -11.65 -5.96
C ASP A 241 -0.35 -11.05 -5.96
N ALA A 242 0.04 -10.42 -7.07
CA ALA A 242 1.36 -9.80 -7.22
C ALA A 242 1.54 -8.62 -6.26
N GLY A 243 0.48 -7.82 -6.05
CA GLY A 243 0.51 -6.70 -5.10
C GLY A 243 0.69 -7.20 -3.66
N ALA A 244 -0.01 -8.25 -3.26
CA ALA A 244 0.08 -8.86 -1.95
C ALA A 244 1.45 -9.46 -1.67
N LEU A 245 2.01 -10.22 -2.63
CA LEU A 245 3.36 -10.74 -2.51
C LEU A 245 4.39 -9.60 -2.47
N GLY A 246 4.22 -8.58 -3.31
CA GLY A 246 5.05 -7.38 -3.30
C GLY A 246 5.04 -6.65 -1.96
N LEU A 247 3.86 -6.43 -1.37
CA LEU A 247 3.72 -5.82 -0.05
C LEU A 247 4.34 -6.70 1.05
N TYR A 248 4.11 -8.01 1.00
CA TYR A 248 4.71 -8.95 1.93
C TYR A 248 6.24 -8.87 1.90
N LEU A 249 6.83 -8.91 0.69
CA LEU A 249 8.27 -8.83 0.51
C LEU A 249 8.84 -7.48 0.96
N THR A 250 8.14 -6.38 0.72
CA THR A 250 8.67 -5.03 0.98
C THR A 250 8.39 -4.51 2.38
N VAL A 251 7.32 -4.98 3.04
CA VAL A 251 6.91 -4.55 4.38
C VAL A 251 7.21 -5.65 5.41
N VAL A 252 6.70 -6.87 5.21
CA VAL A 252 6.80 -7.93 6.22
C VAL A 252 8.21 -8.51 6.28
N HIS A 253 8.76 -8.86 5.12
CA HIS A 253 10.06 -9.54 5.03
C HIS A 253 11.20 -8.63 5.50
N THR A 254 11.15 -7.34 5.16
CA THR A 254 12.23 -6.39 5.43
C THR A 254 12.20 -5.83 6.85
N ASN A 255 11.05 -5.89 7.54
CA ASN A 255 10.93 -5.40 8.91
C ASN A 255 11.81 -6.20 9.89
N SER A 256 12.72 -5.51 10.57
CA SER A 256 13.67 -6.10 11.51
C SER A 256 13.02 -6.73 12.75
N ARG A 257 11.79 -6.32 13.09
CA ARG A 257 11.01 -6.87 14.21
C ARG A 257 10.31 -8.19 13.87
N TRP A 258 10.18 -8.53 12.59
CA TRP A 258 9.37 -9.67 12.11
C TRP A 258 10.20 -10.71 11.35
N ARG A 259 11.48 -10.87 11.70
CA ARG A 259 12.41 -11.79 11.02
C ARG A 259 11.91 -13.23 10.91
N THR A 260 11.14 -13.72 11.89
CA THR A 260 10.55 -15.07 11.89
C THR A 260 9.42 -15.25 10.88
N SER A 261 8.85 -14.15 10.40
CA SER A 261 7.81 -14.11 9.38
C SER A 261 8.39 -13.97 7.97
N ARG A 262 9.71 -14.09 7.77
CA ARG A 262 10.33 -14.06 6.44
C ARG A 262 10.10 -15.36 5.68
N LEU A 263 9.93 -15.26 4.37
CA LEU A 263 9.95 -16.41 3.46
C LEU A 263 11.39 -16.67 3.01
N ASP A 264 11.74 -17.94 2.86
CA ASP A 264 12.97 -18.31 2.16
C ASP A 264 12.82 -18.14 0.64
N ASP A 265 13.95 -18.11 -0.07
CA ASP A 265 13.97 -17.86 -1.51
C ASP A 265 13.15 -18.91 -2.29
N ALA A 266 13.21 -20.18 -1.88
CA ALA A 266 12.47 -21.26 -2.54
C ALA A 266 10.95 -21.13 -2.33
N GLN A 267 10.50 -20.67 -1.17
CA GLN A 267 9.10 -20.34 -0.91
C GLN A 267 8.63 -19.22 -1.83
N ILE A 268 9.42 -18.16 -1.98
CA ILE A 268 9.09 -17.02 -2.84
C ILE A 268 9.04 -17.46 -4.30
N GLU A 269 10.05 -18.19 -4.79
CA GLU A 269 10.09 -18.72 -6.16
C GLU A 269 8.87 -19.58 -6.49
N ARG A 270 8.40 -20.41 -5.55
CA ARG A 270 7.15 -21.19 -5.75
C ARG A 270 5.92 -20.31 -5.87
N MET A 271 5.83 -19.21 -5.12
CA MET A 271 4.69 -18.28 -5.18
C MET A 271 4.70 -17.42 -6.45
N LEU A 272 5.88 -17.17 -7.03
CA LEU A 272 6.03 -16.43 -8.28
C LEU A 272 5.63 -17.22 -9.53
N VAL A 273 5.45 -18.54 -9.40
CA VAL A 273 5.05 -19.42 -10.50
C VAL A 273 3.56 -19.75 -10.34
N PRO A 274 2.69 -19.28 -11.23
CA PRO A 274 1.29 -19.70 -11.25
C PRO A 274 1.19 -21.24 -11.35
N PRO A 275 0.23 -21.88 -10.67
CA PRO A 275 0.02 -23.32 -10.83
C PRO A 275 -0.20 -23.63 -12.31
N ALA A 276 0.46 -24.69 -12.80
CA ALA A 276 0.29 -25.14 -14.17
C ALA A 276 -1.18 -25.51 -14.39
N MET A 277 -1.93 -24.62 -15.05
CA MET A 277 -3.28 -24.92 -15.48
C MET A 277 -3.19 -26.07 -16.49
N PRO A 278 -3.96 -27.17 -16.35
CA PRO A 278 -4.07 -28.13 -17.42
C PRO A 278 -4.54 -27.36 -18.65
N SER A 279 -3.78 -27.42 -19.74
CA SER A 279 -4.07 -26.75 -21.00
C SER A 279 -5.48 -27.09 -21.43
N ARG A 280 -6.47 -26.29 -21.02
CA ARG A 280 -7.76 -26.27 -21.69
C ARG A 280 -7.43 -25.66 -23.03
N HIS A 281 -7.46 -26.49 -24.07
CA HIS A 281 -7.57 -25.98 -25.43
C HIS A 281 -8.59 -24.86 -25.40
N PHE A 282 -8.13 -23.62 -25.55
CA PHE A 282 -8.93 -22.58 -26.16
C PHE A 282 -9.25 -23.11 -27.55
N GLN A 283 -10.28 -23.94 -27.66
CA GLN A 283 -11.00 -24.01 -28.91
C GLN A 283 -11.51 -22.59 -29.10
N GLU A 284 -10.90 -21.90 -30.06
CA GLU A 284 -11.52 -20.78 -30.74
C GLU A 284 -12.94 -21.21 -31.10
N ARG A 285 -13.90 -20.92 -30.22
CA ARG A 285 -15.29 -20.88 -30.61
C ARG A 285 -15.38 -19.67 -31.53
N ARG A 286 -15.15 -19.89 -32.82
CA ARG A 286 -15.84 -19.16 -33.89
C ARG A 286 -17.34 -19.44 -33.74
N GLY A 287 -17.93 -18.87 -32.71
CA GLY A 287 -19.35 -18.70 -32.56
C GLY A 287 -19.62 -17.24 -32.86
N ASP A 288 -20.40 -16.98 -33.90
CA ASP A 288 -21.04 -15.70 -34.16
C ASP A 288 -21.76 -15.25 -32.88
N SER A 289 -21.09 -14.40 -32.12
CA SER A 289 -21.74 -13.51 -31.17
C SER A 289 -21.07 -12.17 -31.38
N THR A 290 -21.87 -11.17 -31.70
CA THR A 290 -21.50 -9.76 -31.66
C THR A 290 -21.13 -9.39 -30.22
N ALA A 291 -19.98 -9.85 -29.75
CA ALA A 291 -19.32 -9.34 -28.57
C ALA A 291 -18.74 -8.01 -29.00
N ALA A 292 -19.28 -6.91 -28.46
CA ALA A 292 -18.59 -5.63 -28.48
C ALA A 292 -17.14 -5.92 -28.07
N SER A 293 -16.16 -5.57 -28.92
CA SER A 293 -14.76 -5.63 -28.55
C SER A 293 -14.64 -4.95 -27.18
N ALA A 294 -14.27 -5.70 -26.13
CA ALA A 294 -13.97 -5.08 -24.86
C ALA A 294 -12.86 -4.06 -25.16
N ARG A 295 -13.22 -2.78 -25.11
CA ARG A 295 -12.29 -1.70 -25.37
C ARG A 295 -11.22 -1.84 -24.29
N VAL A 296 -9.95 -1.91 -24.67
CA VAL A 296 -8.83 -1.93 -23.74
C VAL A 296 -8.43 -0.46 -23.54
N PRO A 297 -8.22 0.02 -22.30
CA PRO A 297 -7.75 1.38 -22.09
C PRO A 297 -6.39 1.57 -22.76
N GLU A 298 -6.21 2.73 -23.38
CA GLU A 298 -4.99 3.05 -24.12
C GLU A 298 -4.01 3.84 -23.25
N TRP A 299 -4.51 4.52 -22.21
CA TRP A 299 -3.75 5.50 -21.46
C TRP A 299 -3.82 5.28 -19.96
N GLU A 300 -2.67 5.41 -19.31
CA GLU A 300 -2.53 5.58 -17.87
C GLU A 300 -2.43 7.09 -17.58
N LEU A 301 -3.35 7.62 -16.77
CA LEU A 301 -3.33 9.00 -16.30
C LEU A 301 -3.11 9.02 -14.78
N MET A 302 -2.03 9.68 -14.36
CA MET A 302 -1.70 9.92 -12.97
C MET A 302 -1.56 11.42 -12.70
N GLY A 303 -1.85 11.83 -11.48
CA GLY A 303 -1.62 13.22 -11.05
C GLY A 303 -2.23 13.50 -9.69
N THR A 304 -2.27 14.78 -9.35
CA THR A 304 -2.99 15.28 -8.18
C THR A 304 -4.22 16.06 -8.65
N VAL A 305 -5.37 15.80 -8.05
CA VAL A 305 -6.63 16.51 -8.30
C VAL A 305 -6.92 17.42 -7.12
N ASP A 306 -7.00 18.71 -7.38
CA ASP A 306 -7.47 19.71 -6.43
C ASP A 306 -9.00 19.81 -6.56
N ALA A 307 -9.73 19.26 -5.57
CA ALA A 307 -11.19 19.22 -5.52
C ALA A 307 -11.71 18.96 -4.09
N ASP A 308 -12.87 19.52 -3.75
CA ASP A 308 -13.54 19.19 -2.50
C ASP A 308 -14.12 17.75 -2.52
N PRO A 309 -14.49 17.17 -1.36
CA PRO A 309 -14.98 15.78 -1.29
C PRO A 309 -16.24 15.49 -2.15
N VAL A 310 -17.10 16.49 -2.37
CA VAL A 310 -18.33 16.30 -3.18
C VAL A 310 -17.96 16.27 -4.66
N ALA A 311 -17.11 17.18 -5.11
CA ALA A 311 -16.57 17.20 -6.46
C ALA A 311 -15.80 15.90 -6.78
N VAL A 312 -15.03 15.38 -5.83
CA VAL A 312 -14.31 14.11 -5.96
C VAL A 312 -15.24 12.92 -6.18
N ALA A 313 -16.40 12.89 -5.54
CA ALA A 313 -17.40 11.86 -5.78
C ALA A 313 -17.96 11.92 -7.22
N GLN A 314 -18.12 13.13 -7.77
CA GLN A 314 -18.55 13.33 -9.16
C GLN A 314 -17.47 12.91 -10.15
N ILE A 315 -16.22 13.35 -9.94
CA ILE A 315 -15.05 12.95 -10.74
C ILE A 315 -14.91 11.42 -10.75
N ARG A 316 -15.04 10.78 -9.58
CA ARG A 316 -15.01 9.33 -9.47
C ARG A 316 -16.08 8.68 -10.34
N SER A 317 -17.33 9.12 -10.21
CA SER A 317 -18.46 8.55 -10.95
C SER A 317 -18.32 8.70 -12.47
N GLU A 318 -17.72 9.78 -12.95
CA GLU A 318 -17.45 9.98 -14.38
C GLU A 318 -16.27 9.14 -14.87
N LEU A 319 -15.14 9.14 -14.14
CA LEU A 319 -13.95 8.39 -14.53
C LEU A 319 -14.14 6.87 -14.50
N GLU A 320 -14.98 6.34 -13.60
CA GLU A 320 -15.35 4.91 -13.58
C GLU A 320 -16.07 4.46 -14.87
N GLN A 321 -16.67 5.38 -15.64
CA GLN A 321 -17.31 5.08 -16.92
C GLN A 321 -16.34 5.20 -18.11
N LEU A 322 -15.24 5.94 -17.93
CA LEU A 322 -14.25 6.25 -18.96
C LEU A 322 -13.04 5.31 -18.94
N GLY A 323 -13.02 4.37 -17.98
CA GLY A 323 -11.89 3.51 -17.69
C GLY A 323 -12.27 2.18 -17.06
N ASP A 324 -11.27 1.34 -16.80
CA ASP A 324 -11.44 0.03 -16.17
C ASP A 324 -10.70 -0.11 -14.82
N SER A 325 -9.88 0.89 -14.47
CA SER A 325 -9.15 0.95 -13.21
C SER A 325 -9.08 2.40 -12.73
N LEU A 326 -9.57 2.67 -11.53
CA LEU A 326 -9.54 3.98 -10.90
C LEU A 326 -9.15 3.86 -9.43
N LEU A 327 -8.12 4.61 -9.05
CA LEU A 327 -7.81 4.98 -7.67
C LEU A 327 -7.86 6.50 -7.55
N LEU A 328 -8.63 6.95 -6.56
CA LEU A 328 -8.68 8.35 -6.16
C LEU A 328 -8.57 8.38 -4.64
N THR A 329 -7.46 8.88 -4.14
CA THR A 329 -7.00 8.68 -2.76
C THR A 329 -6.66 10.01 -2.11
N PRO A 330 -7.10 10.29 -0.87
CA PRO A 330 -6.85 11.60 -0.26
C PRO A 330 -5.37 11.75 0.09
N LEU A 331 -4.76 12.85 -0.38
CA LEU A 331 -3.42 13.29 0.07
C LEU A 331 -3.55 14.25 1.25
N ASP A 332 -4.48 15.20 1.14
CA ASP A 332 -4.84 16.15 2.19
C ASP A 332 -6.29 16.58 1.96
N VAL A 333 -7.19 16.06 2.78
CA VAL A 333 -8.64 16.35 2.65
C VAL A 333 -8.91 17.82 2.94
N SER A 334 -8.19 18.42 3.88
CA SER A 334 -8.37 19.82 4.27
C SER A 334 -7.95 20.79 3.17
N ALA A 335 -6.90 20.44 2.43
CA ALA A 335 -6.43 21.18 1.26
C ALA A 335 -7.16 20.78 -0.04
N GLY A 336 -8.07 19.80 0.01
CA GLY A 336 -8.77 19.28 -1.17
C GLY A 336 -7.85 18.58 -2.18
N MET A 337 -6.74 17.98 -1.73
CA MET A 337 -5.77 17.32 -2.62
C MET A 337 -5.96 15.80 -2.65
N TRP A 338 -6.03 15.25 -3.85
CA TRP A 338 -6.27 13.82 -4.09
C TRP A 338 -5.27 13.26 -5.10
N SER A 339 -4.66 12.11 -4.80
CA SER A 339 -3.87 11.39 -5.79
C SER A 339 -4.80 10.58 -6.70
N LEU A 340 -4.67 10.81 -8.00
CA LEU A 340 -5.39 10.15 -9.08
C LEU A 340 -4.47 9.14 -9.77
N HIS A 341 -4.98 7.94 -9.97
CA HIS A 341 -4.44 6.97 -10.91
C HIS A 341 -5.61 6.31 -11.64
N VAL A 342 -5.70 6.49 -12.96
CA VAL A 342 -6.80 5.97 -13.75
C VAL A 342 -6.32 5.45 -15.11
N HIS A 343 -6.88 4.32 -15.53
CA HIS A 343 -6.70 3.79 -16.88
C HIS A 343 -7.90 4.20 -17.72
N VAL A 344 -7.70 4.93 -18.81
CA VAL A 344 -8.78 5.52 -19.61
C VAL A 344 -8.66 5.20 -21.09
N PHE A 345 -9.80 5.15 -21.77
CA PHE A 345 -9.86 4.99 -23.22
C PHE A 345 -9.49 6.28 -23.97
N SER A 346 -9.63 7.44 -23.32
CA SER A 346 -9.45 8.77 -23.92
C SER A 346 -8.95 9.75 -22.86
N LEU A 347 -7.78 10.34 -23.08
CA LEU A 347 -7.22 11.35 -22.18
C LEU A 347 -8.04 12.64 -22.20
N ASP A 348 -8.58 13.01 -23.36
CA ASP A 348 -9.34 14.25 -23.49
C ASP A 348 -10.66 14.18 -22.74
N ASP A 349 -11.35 13.02 -22.80
CA ASP A 349 -12.58 12.80 -22.03
C ASP A 349 -12.28 12.77 -20.52
N ALA A 350 -11.20 12.12 -20.11
CA ALA A 350 -10.78 12.07 -18.70
C ALA A 350 -10.45 13.47 -18.16
N ARG A 351 -9.68 14.27 -18.92
CA ARG A 351 -9.37 15.66 -18.57
C ARG A 351 -10.61 16.52 -18.52
N ALA A 352 -11.54 16.34 -19.45
CA ALA A 352 -12.81 17.06 -19.47
C ALA A 352 -13.67 16.71 -18.25
N ALA A 353 -13.73 15.45 -17.85
CA ALA A 353 -14.44 15.01 -16.63
C ALA A 353 -13.83 15.63 -15.37
N ILE A 354 -12.49 15.63 -15.24
CA ILE A 354 -11.80 16.25 -14.10
C ILE A 354 -12.03 17.76 -14.07
N ALA A 355 -11.91 18.44 -15.22
CA ALA A 355 -12.02 19.90 -15.32
C ALA A 355 -13.43 20.44 -15.01
N GLN A 356 -14.47 19.60 -15.05
CA GLN A 356 -15.83 20.01 -14.69
C GLN A 356 -15.98 20.30 -13.18
N HIS A 357 -15.24 19.57 -12.35
CA HIS A 357 -15.44 19.60 -10.89
C HIS A 357 -14.15 19.87 -10.10
N GLY A 358 -12.99 19.88 -10.74
CA GLY A 358 -11.70 20.05 -10.09
C GLY A 358 -10.58 20.48 -11.04
N MET A 359 -9.35 20.42 -10.55
CA MET A 359 -8.17 20.82 -11.31
C MET A 359 -7.07 19.77 -11.21
N LEU A 360 -6.62 19.28 -12.37
CA LEU A 360 -5.50 18.34 -12.47
C LEU A 360 -4.15 19.08 -12.36
N ARG A 361 -3.29 18.57 -11.50
CA ARG A 361 -1.91 19.03 -11.23
C ARG A 361 -0.94 17.87 -11.39
N GLU A 362 0.31 18.20 -11.68
CA GLU A 362 1.41 17.21 -11.75
C GLU A 362 1.06 16.00 -12.65
N GLU A 363 0.42 16.29 -13.78
CA GLU A 363 -0.06 15.28 -14.72
C GLU A 363 1.11 14.44 -15.26
N ARG A 364 0.92 13.13 -15.24
CA ARG A 364 1.82 12.13 -15.80
C ARG A 364 0.98 11.15 -16.62
N VAL A 365 1.40 10.93 -17.86
CA VAL A 365 0.67 10.07 -18.81
C VAL A 365 1.62 9.00 -19.35
N SER A 366 1.12 7.77 -19.45
CA SER A 366 1.82 6.65 -20.10
C SER A 366 0.88 5.96 -21.10
N SER A 367 1.42 5.37 -22.16
CA SER A 367 0.68 4.48 -23.07
C SER A 367 0.64 3.07 -22.49
N LEU A 368 -0.53 2.43 -22.49
CA LEU A 368 -0.72 1.04 -22.08
C LEU A 368 -0.56 0.05 -23.26
N CYS A 369 -0.53 0.56 -24.50
CA CYS A 369 -0.41 -0.26 -25.71
C CYS A 369 1.05 -0.49 -26.16
N GLU A 370 1.99 0.33 -25.71
CA GLU A 370 3.42 0.14 -25.96
C GLU A 370 4.04 -0.55 -24.73
N GLY A 371 4.52 -1.79 -24.91
CA GLY A 371 5.34 -2.44 -23.89
C GLY A 371 6.54 -1.56 -23.50
N PRO A 372 7.13 -1.75 -22.30
CA PRO A 372 8.12 -0.83 -21.76
C PRO A 372 9.19 -0.55 -22.81
N ALA A 373 9.33 0.72 -23.20
CA ALA A 373 10.38 1.15 -24.09
C ALA A 373 11.71 0.72 -23.46
N ASP A 374 12.34 -0.29 -24.06
CA ASP A 374 13.72 -0.66 -23.77
C ASP A 374 14.55 0.61 -23.89
N GLY A 375 14.95 1.15 -22.74
CA GLY A 375 15.98 2.16 -22.65
C GLY A 375 17.29 1.55 -23.11
N ALA A 376 17.45 1.43 -24.42
CA ALA A 376 18.71 1.13 -25.05
C ALA A 376 19.68 2.26 -24.65
N CYS A 377 20.59 1.89 -23.76
CA CYS A 377 21.79 2.63 -23.43
C CYS A 377 22.49 2.97 -24.75
N ALA A 378 22.37 4.22 -25.20
CA ALA A 378 23.24 4.75 -26.22
C ALA A 378 24.60 4.96 -25.58
N ALA A 379 25.51 4.03 -25.82
CA ALA A 379 26.93 4.30 -25.78
C ALA A 379 27.25 5.27 -26.92
N ASP A 380 27.68 6.47 -26.57
CA ASP A 380 28.91 7.11 -27.08
C ASP A 380 29.28 8.32 -26.22
#